data_AF-A0A7W2R0H2-F1
#
_entry.id   AF-A0A7W2R0H2-F1
#
_cell.length_a   1.000
_cell.length_b   1.000
_cell.length_c   1.000
_cell.angle_alpha   90.00
_cell.angle_beta   90.00
_cell.angle_gamma   90.00
#
_symmetry.space_group_name_H-M   'P 1'
#
loop_
_entity.id
_entity.type
_entity.pdbx_description
1 polymer ?
#
loop_
_entity_poly.entity_id
_entity_poly.type
_entity_poly.pdbx_seq_one_letter_code
_entity_poly.pdbx_strand_id
1 'polypeptide(L)'
;MTIDFSKGRYEVFKGRVPGQLPIGRIDDDEYVRSPSNELLYRVDGDEFYDIKGNYLGEIVESGPGRAMVVDSNHYCLFVIAPE
;
A
#
# COMPACT_ATOMS: atom_id res chain seq x y z
N MET A 1 11.02 -3.35 -15.64
CA MET A 1 11.66 -2.88 -14.40
C MET A 1 10.50 -2.70 -13.46
N THR A 2 10.33 -3.61 -12.49
CA THR A 2 9.21 -3.56 -11.54
C THR A 2 9.38 -2.30 -10.69
N ILE A 3 8.30 -1.56 -10.49
CA ILE A 3 8.31 -0.38 -9.63
C ILE A 3 8.33 -0.86 -8.18
N ASP A 4 9.32 -0.41 -7.41
CA ASP A 4 9.36 -0.65 -5.98
C ASP A 4 8.48 0.39 -5.27
N PHE A 5 7.27 -0.02 -4.91
CA PHE A 5 6.30 0.85 -4.23
C PHE A 5 6.65 1.11 -2.76
N SER A 6 7.66 0.43 -2.20
CA SER A 6 8.16 0.66 -0.85
C SER A 6 9.12 1.86 -0.75
N LYS A 7 9.72 2.27 -1.89
CA LYS A 7 10.76 3.31 -2.00
C LYS A 7 10.29 4.60 -2.70
N GLY A 8 9.03 4.96 -2.50
CA GLY A 8 8.48 6.16 -3.12
C GLY A 8 7.38 6.82 -2.29
N ARG A 9 6.85 7.92 -2.81
CA ARG A 9 5.72 8.64 -2.22
C ARG A 9 4.44 8.20 -2.90
N TYR A 10 3.58 7.55 -2.12
CA TYR A 10 2.32 6.99 -2.62
C TYR A 10 1.21 7.15 -1.60
N GLU A 11 0.00 7.41 -2.09
CA GLU A 11 -1.21 7.34 -1.29
C GLU A 11 -1.72 5.89 -1.23
N VAL A 12 -2.21 5.50 -0.05
CA VAL A 12 -2.77 4.17 0.20
C VAL A 12 -4.24 4.30 0.52
N PHE A 13 -5.07 3.56 -0.21
CA PHE A 13 -6.53 3.53 -0.10
C PHE A 13 -6.97 2.16 0.37
N LYS A 14 -8.05 2.11 1.16
CA LYS A 14 -8.64 0.84 1.61
C LYS A 14 -9.62 0.31 0.57
N GLY A 15 -9.37 -0.90 0.06
CA GLY A 15 -10.18 -1.55 -0.96
C GLY A 15 -10.15 -0.83 -2.32
N ARG A 16 -11.06 -1.22 -3.21
CA ARG A 16 -11.14 -0.74 -4.62
C ARG A 16 -12.08 0.45 -4.85
N VAL A 17 -12.56 1.10 -3.80
CA VAL A 17 -13.70 2.02 -3.93
C VAL A 17 -13.26 3.38 -4.48
N PRO A 18 -13.79 3.84 -5.62
CA PRO A 18 -13.50 5.17 -6.13
C PRO A 18 -13.99 6.26 -5.16
N GLY A 19 -13.18 7.30 -4.95
CA GLY A 19 -13.57 8.49 -4.19
C GLY A 19 -13.42 8.39 -2.67
N GLN A 20 -12.81 7.32 -2.14
CA GLN A 20 -12.37 7.30 -0.75
C GLN A 20 -11.12 8.17 -0.56
N LEU A 21 -11.06 8.85 0.58
CA LEU A 21 -9.83 9.50 1.04
C LEU A 21 -8.77 8.43 1.33
N PRO A 22 -7.48 8.74 1.10
CA PRO A 22 -6.41 7.83 1.47
C PRO A 22 -6.45 7.58 2.98
N ILE A 23 -6.24 6.33 3.36
CA ILE A 23 -6.11 5.97 4.78
C ILE A 23 -4.73 6.35 5.33
N GLY A 24 -3.77 6.53 4.43
CA GLY A 24 -2.40 6.90 4.75
C GLY A 24 -1.55 7.06 3.51
N ARG A 25 -0.26 7.27 3.71
CA ARG A 25 0.74 7.42 2.65
C ARG A 25 2.02 6.68 2.99
N ILE A 26 2.73 6.24 1.95
CA ILE A 26 4.13 5.80 2.01
C ILE A 26 4.99 7.03 1.72
N ASP A 27 6.06 7.22 2.49
CA ASP A 27 6.95 8.39 2.35
C ASP A 27 8.42 7.95 2.28
N ASP A 28 8.73 7.09 1.30
CA ASP A 28 10.08 6.56 1.03
C ASP A 28 10.74 5.87 2.24
N ASP A 29 9.92 5.37 3.17
CA ASP A 29 10.35 4.82 4.44
C ASP A 29 9.84 3.41 4.72
N GLU A 30 9.24 2.74 3.73
CA GLU A 30 8.67 1.39 3.88
C GLU A 30 7.47 1.31 4.84
N TYR A 31 6.87 2.44 5.24
CA TYR A 31 5.71 2.45 6.14
C TYR A 31 4.54 3.22 5.57
N VAL A 32 3.33 2.74 5.85
CA VAL A 32 2.11 3.51 5.62
C VAL A 32 1.77 4.30 6.88
N ARG A 33 1.75 5.62 6.77
CA ARG A 33 1.41 6.55 7.86
C ARG A 33 0.05 7.16 7.66
N SER A 34 -0.75 7.23 8.73
CA SER A 34 -2.02 7.96 8.72
C SER A 34 -1.79 9.47 8.49
N PRO A 35 -2.86 10.24 8.19
CA PRO A 35 -2.78 11.71 8.18
C PRO A 35 -2.31 12.31 9.51
N SER A 36 -2.56 11.64 10.65
CA SER A 36 -2.06 11.99 11.98
C SER A 36 -0.62 11.53 12.25
N ASN A 37 0.08 10.98 11.24
CA ASN A 37 1.46 10.49 11.30
C ASN A 37 1.67 9.22 12.15
N GLU A 38 0.61 8.45 12.38
CA GLU A 38 0.68 7.15 13.07
C GLU A 38 1.03 6.04 12.08
N LEU A 39 1.89 5.12 12.48
CA LEU A 39 2.24 3.95 11.66
C LEU A 39 1.06 2.97 11.61
N LEU A 40 0.56 2.71 10.41
CA LEU A 40 -0.57 1.80 10.19
C LEU A 40 -0.11 0.44 9.66
N TYR A 41 0.79 0.44 8.68
CA TYR A 41 1.24 -0.75 7.97
C TYR A 41 2.73 -0.64 7.63
N ARG A 42 3.35 -1.78 7.33
CA ARG A 42 4.72 -1.90 6.84
C ARG A 42 4.69 -2.51 5.45
N VAL A 43 5.58 -2.03 4.58
CA VAL A 43 5.80 -2.52 3.22
C VAL A 43 7.23 -3.03 3.16
N ASP A 44 7.47 -4.15 2.49
CA ASP A 44 8.81 -4.73 2.34
C ASP A 44 8.96 -5.23 0.90
N GLY A 45 9.53 -4.39 0.04
CA GLY A 45 9.49 -4.60 -1.41
C GLY A 45 8.06 -4.76 -1.93
N ASP A 46 7.71 -5.99 -2.32
CA ASP A 46 6.39 -6.34 -2.84
C ASP A 46 5.44 -6.93 -1.77
N GLU A 47 5.84 -6.97 -0.50
CA GLU A 47 5.03 -7.55 0.58
C GLU A 47 4.41 -6.46 1.48
N PHE A 48 3.20 -6.73 1.98
CA PHE A 48 2.45 -5.79 2.81
C PHE A 48 2.05 -6.42 4.14
N TYR A 49 2.30 -5.71 5.23
CA TYR A 49 2.19 -6.20 6.60
C TYR A 49 1.40 -5.25 7.49
N ASP A 50 0.77 -5.78 8.53
CA ASP A 50 0.31 -4.95 9.64
C ASP A 50 1.49 -4.46 10.50
N ILE A 51 1.23 -3.50 11.39
CA ILE A 51 2.28 -2.96 12.27
C ILE A 51 2.84 -3.97 13.29
N LYS A 52 2.18 -5.12 13.47
CA LYS A 52 2.65 -6.22 14.33
C LYS A 52 3.53 -7.21 13.58
N GLY A 53 3.69 -7.04 12.26
CA GLY A 53 4.47 -7.92 11.40
C GLY A 53 3.70 -9.09 10.81
N ASN A 54 2.37 -9.12 10.91
CA ASN A 54 1.58 -10.14 10.23
C ASN A 54 1.47 -9.81 8.74
N TYR A 55 1.78 -10.78 7.89
CA TYR A 55 1.60 -10.67 6.45
C TYR A 55 0.12 -10.52 6.10
N LEU A 56 -0.19 -9.52 5.28
CA LEU A 56 -1.55 -9.22 4.81
C LEU A 56 -1.72 -9.60 3.34
N GLY A 57 -0.71 -9.38 2.52
CA GLY A 57 -0.80 -9.58 1.08
C GLY A 57 0.41 -9.09 0.31
N GLU A 58 0.35 -9.27 -1.00
CA GLU A 58 1.39 -8.87 -1.95
C GLU A 58 0.95 -7.65 -2.77
N ILE A 59 1.91 -6.83 -3.15
CA ILE A 59 1.75 -5.68 -4.04
C ILE A 59 1.87 -6.17 -5.48
N VAL A 60 0.81 -5.94 -6.24
CA VAL A 60 0.72 -6.30 -7.65
C VAL A 60 0.45 -5.04 -8.47
N GLU A 61 1.31 -4.76 -9.45
CA GLU A 61 1.12 -3.67 -10.39
C GLU A 61 -0.24 -3.79 -11.10
N SER A 62 -1.04 -2.72 -11.03
CA SER A 62 -2.40 -2.69 -11.59
C SER A 62 -2.59 -1.61 -12.67
N GLY A 63 -1.53 -0.85 -12.98
CA GLY A 63 -1.54 0.20 -13.98
C GLY A 63 -0.33 1.14 -13.86
N PRO A 64 -0.23 2.18 -14.72
CA PRO A 64 0.90 3.10 -14.71
C PRO A 64 1.08 3.77 -13.34
N GLY A 65 2.16 3.41 -12.64
CA GLY A 65 2.48 3.94 -11.30
C GLY A 65 1.47 3.55 -10.21
N ARG A 66 0.63 2.53 -10.42
CA ARG A 66 -0.39 2.08 -9.48
C ARG A 66 -0.22 0.61 -9.17
N ALA A 67 -0.53 0.23 -7.95
CA ALA A 67 -0.56 -1.15 -7.51
C ALA A 67 -1.77 -1.45 -6.63
N MET A 68 -2.03 -2.74 -6.45
CA MET A 68 -3.01 -3.27 -5.52
C MET A 68 -2.31 -4.17 -4.52
N VAL A 69 -2.71 -4.09 -3.26
CA VAL A 69 -2.38 -5.13 -2.28
C VAL A 69 -3.46 -6.19 -2.35
N VAL A 70 -3.09 -7.44 -2.63
CA VAL A 70 -3.99 -8.58 -2.74
C VAL A 70 -3.66 -9.65 -1.70
N ASP A 71 -4.69 -10.23 -1.08
CA ASP A 71 -4.53 -11.36 -0.17
C ASP A 71 -4.35 -12.68 -0.94
N SER A 72 -4.18 -13.79 -0.22
CA SER A 72 -4.04 -15.14 -0.80
C SER A 72 -5.26 -15.60 -1.63
N ASN A 73 -6.42 -14.99 -1.44
CA ASN A 73 -7.64 -15.26 -2.20
C ASN A 73 -7.80 -14.30 -3.39
N HIS A 74 -6.79 -13.48 -3.67
CA HIS A 74 -6.80 -12.44 -4.71
C HIS A 74 -7.85 -11.33 -4.46
N TYR A 75 -8.29 -11.16 -3.20
CA TYR A 75 -9.09 -10.02 -2.82
C TYR A 75 -8.19 -8.80 -2.63
N CYS A 76 -8.57 -7.70 -3.26
CA CYS A 76 -7.86 -6.44 -3.08
C CYS A 76 -8.18 -5.82 -1.72
N LEU A 77 -7.15 -5.75 -0.89
CA LEU A 77 -7.19 -5.15 0.44
C LEU A 77 -6.94 -3.64 0.36
N PHE A 78 -5.99 -3.23 -0.49
CA PHE A 78 -5.58 -1.83 -0.63
C PHE A 78 -5.24 -1.49 -2.07
N VAL A 79 -5.27 -0.19 -2.37
CA VAL A 79 -4.75 0.38 -3.62
C VAL A 79 -3.65 1.36 -3.26
N ILE A 80 -2.53 1.30 -3.99
CA ILE A 80 -1.39 2.20 -3.90
C ILE A 80 -1.37 3.02 -5.19
N ALA A 81 -1.40 4.34 -5.07
CA ALA A 81 -1.37 5.25 -6.21
C ALA A 81 -0.44 6.44 -5.95
N PRO A 82 0.04 7.13 -7.00
CA PRO A 82 0.75 8.38 -6.83
C PRO A 82 -0.18 9.43 -6.19
N GLU A 83 0.41 10.36 -5.45
CA GLU A 83 -0.25 11.62 -5.02
C GLU A 83 -0.83 12.39 -6.22
#